data_AF-A0A537N448-F1
#
_entry.id   AF-A0A537N448-F1
#
_cell.length_a   1.000
_cell.length_b   1.000
_cell.length_c   1.000
_cell.angle_alpha   90.00
_cell.angle_beta   90.00
_cell.angle_gamma   90.00
#
_symmetry.space_group_name_H-M   'P 1'
#
loop_
_entity.id
_entity.type
_entity.pdbx_description
1 polymer ?
#
loop_
_entity_poly.entity_id
_entity_poly.type
_entity_poly.pdbx_seq_one_letter_code
_entity_poly.pdbx_strand_id
1 'polypeptide(L)' 'LGLEVDVKLGEELVRGRFAGMDREGALLLDTAAGPRRIVAGELLAHAA' A
#
# COMPACT_ATOMS: atom_id res chain seq x y z
N LEU A 1 8.86 1.15 -10.23
CA LEU A 1 7.46 0.68 -10.27
C LEU A 1 6.65 1.59 -9.37
N GLY A 2 5.95 2.56 -9.95
CA GLY A 2 4.98 3.42 -9.26
C GLY A 2 3.58 2.91 -9.53
N LEU A 3 3.33 1.62 -9.31
CA LEU A 3 2.02 1.02 -9.53
C LEU A 3 1.03 1.55 -8.49
N GLU A 4 -0.18 1.84 -8.92
CA GLU A 4 -1.28 2.06 -7.98
C GLU A 4 -1.66 0.72 -7.36
N VAL A 5 -1.85 0.74 -6.05
CA VAL A 5 -2.13 -0.43 -5.23
C VAL A 5 -3.20 -0.07 -4.22
N ASP A 6 -4.13 -0.99 -4.07
CA ASP A 6 -5.14 -0.97 -3.02
C ASP A 6 -4.77 -1.98 -1.96
N VAL A 7 -4.70 -1.52 -0.71
CA VAL A 7 -4.42 -2.35 0.44
C VAL A 7 -5.56 -2.26 1.44
N LYS A 8 -6.11 -3.42 1.80
CA LYS A 8 -7.14 -3.52 2.83
C LYS A 8 -6.50 -3.74 4.20
N LEU A 9 -6.83 -2.86 5.15
CA LEU A 9 -6.38 -2.87 6.54
C LEU A 9 -7.60 -3.09 7.45
N GLY A 10 -7.99 -4.35 7.66
CA GLY A 10 -9.24 -4.67 8.34
C GLY A 10 -10.44 -4.15 7.55
N GLU A 11 -11.12 -3.12 8.03
CA GLU A 11 -12.26 -2.47 7.34
C GLU A 11 -11.86 -1.27 6.47
N GLU A 12 -10.62 -0.77 6.62
CA GLU A 12 -10.15 0.39 5.86
C GLU A 12 -9.56 -0.05 4.50
N LEU A 13 -9.86 0.69 3.44
CA LEU A 13 -9.21 0.56 2.15
C LEU A 13 -8.26 1.74 1.90
N VAL A 14 -6.98 1.44 1.72
CA VAL A 14 -5.93 2.42 1.47
C VAL A 14 -5.46 2.30 0.03
N ARG A 15 -5.68 3.36 -0.76
CA ARG A 15 -5.16 3.48 -2.12
C ARG A 15 -3.91 4.34 -2.13
N GLY A 16 -2.87 3.88 -2.81
CA GLY A 16 -1.63 4.62 -2.95
C GLY A 16 -0.73 4.06 -4.03
N ARG A 17 0.40 4.71 -4.22
CA ARG A 17 1.45 4.25 -5.13
C ARG A 17 2.48 3.45 -4.35
N PHE A 18 2.88 2.29 -4.88
CA PHE A 18 3.99 1.52 -4.32
C PHE A 18 5.27 2.37 -4.29
N ALA A 19 5.82 2.59 -3.10
CA ALA A 19 7.03 3.37 -2.87
C ALA A 19 8.23 2.49 -2.44
N GLY A 20 8.01 1.22 -2.12
CA GLY A 20 9.07 0.27 -1.76
C GLY A 20 8.71 -0.58 -0.54
N MET A 21 9.72 -1.24 0.01
CA MET A 21 9.67 -1.85 1.34
C MET A 21 10.76 -1.23 2.20
N ASP A 22 10.49 -1.07 3.50
CA ASP A 22 11.52 -0.69 4.46
C ASP A 22 12.38 -1.89 4.88
N ARG A 23 13.35 -1.64 5.78
CA ARG A 23 14.30 -2.67 6.26
C ARG A 23 13.66 -3.73 7.15
N GLU A 24 12.48 -3.47 7.69
CA GLU A 24 11.71 -4.41 8.51
C GLU A 24 10.72 -5.22 7.64
N GLY A 25 10.66 -4.94 6.34
CA GLY A 25 9.76 -5.60 5.40
C GLY A 25 8.37 -4.97 5.32
N ALA A 26 8.15 -3.79 5.91
CA ALA A 26 6.88 -3.10 5.78
C ALA A 26 6.76 -2.44 4.40
N LEU A 27 5.56 -2.52 3.81
CA LEU A 27 5.23 -1.87 2.55
C LEU A 27 5.11 -0.36 2.74
N LEU A 28 5.75 0.42 1.87
CA LEU A 28 5.63 1.86 1.82
C LEU A 28 4.69 2.26 0.67
N LEU A 29 3.68 3.06 0.99
CA LEU A 29 2.73 3.61 0.03
C LEU A 29 2.75 5.14 0.07
N ASP A 30 2.88 5.77 -1.10
CA ASP A 30 2.56 7.19 -1.24
C ASP A 30 1.06 7.34 -1.49
N THR A 31 0.34 7.87 -0.51
CA THR A 31 -1.11 8.11 -0.60
C THR A 31 -1.38 9.60 -0.80
N ALA A 32 -2.62 9.96 -1.16
CA ALA A 32 -3.03 11.37 -1.26
C ALA A 32 -2.95 12.11 0.08
N ALA A 33 -3.03 11.40 1.20
CA ALA A 33 -2.87 11.95 2.55
C ALA A 33 -1.40 11.98 3.02
N GLY A 34 -0.47 11.50 2.19
CA GLY A 34 0.96 11.40 2.49
C GLY A 34 1.47 9.95 2.55
N PRO A 35 2.77 9.77 2.85
CA PRO A 35 3.38 8.46 2.94
C PRO A 35 2.79 7.64 4.09
N ARG A 36 2.51 6.37 3.83
CA ARG A 36 1.95 5.45 4.82
C ARG A 36 2.73 4.14 4.83
N ARG A 37 3.08 3.68 6.04
CA ARG A 37 3.79 2.42 6.28
C ARG A 37 2.80 1.34 6.66
N ILE A 38 2.78 0.24 5.90
CA ILE A 38 1.87 -0.88 6.07
C ILE A 38 2.65 -2.12 6.51
N VAL A 39 2.39 -2.59 7.74
CA VAL A 39 3.06 -3.78 8.30
C VAL A 39 2.29 -5.07 7.98
N ALA A 40 0.96 -4.99 7.89
CA ALA A 40 0.10 -6.12 7.57
C ALA A 40 -1.18 -5.61 6.87
N GLY A 41 -1.67 -6.39 5.91
CA GLY A 41 -2.86 -6.07 5.13
C GLY A 41 -2.98 -6.98 3.91
N GLU A 42 -4.10 -6.87 3.20
CA GLU A 42 -4.35 -7.62 1.97
C GLU A 42 -4.12 -6.71 0.77
N LEU A 43 -3.20 -7.10 -0.12
CA LEU A 43 -3.00 -6.44 -1.40
C LEU A 43 -4.08 -6.88 -2.39
N LEU A 44 -4.84 -5.94 -2.92
CA LEU A 44 -5.90 -6.19 -3.88
C LEU A 44 -5.37 -5.96 -5.31
N ALA A 45 -5.22 -7.05 -6.07
CA ALA A 45 -4.92 -6.95 -7.49
C ALA A 45 -6.15 -6.43 -8.26
N HIS A 46 -5.97 -5.41 -9.09
CA HIS A 46 -6.99 -5.02 -10.07
C HIS A 46 -6.87 -5.96 -11.27
N ALA A 47 -7.86 -6.82 -11.48
CA ALA A 47 -7.98 -7.57 -12.72
C ALA A 47 -8.45 -6.61 -13.83
N ALA A 48 -7.71 -6.57 -14.94
CA ALA A 48 -8.01 -5.76 -16.12
C ALA A 48 -9.20 -6.32 -16.91
#